data_AF-A0A7C3XQR8-F1
#
_entry.id   AF-A0A7C3XQR8-F1
#
_cell.length_a   1.000
_cell.length_b   1.000
_cell.length_c   1.000
_cell.angle_alpha   90.00
_cell.angle_beta   90.00
_cell.angle_gamma   90.00
#
_symmetry.space_group_name_H-M   'P 1'
#
loop_
_entity.id
_entity.type
_entity.pdbx_description
1 polymer ?
#
loop_
_entity_poly.entity_id
_entity_poly.type
_entity_poly.pdbx_seq_one_letter_code
_entity_poly.pdbx_strand_id
1 'polypeptide(L)'
;MDKLEMIEDTAFILYLSPLLINGLYALYLSFAQNLPPSDVYLGVANNIVILLASVLVVLIALVIEIRISPKDTRIKKIEENVSRMRILAFLFIILSLVSVFVTSGYSSDIFKTLDLYLEGRYAILYPLFLLALSFVLSPSITHFFKFSLIIFEIIPIVLMIASPLLLYILWRMGLSYSVVFFISLLVFIAGVALFLYGSRVEGKSKTASTSS
;
A
#
# COMPACT_ATOMS: atom_id res chain seq x y z
N MET A 1 13.94 19.57 -23.98
CA MET A 1 13.25 18.90 -22.87
C MET A 1 12.14 19.83 -22.45
N ASP A 2 10.90 19.44 -22.73
CA ASP A 2 9.76 20.27 -22.41
C ASP A 2 9.56 20.33 -20.89
N LYS A 3 9.05 21.47 -20.42
CA LYS A 3 8.87 21.71 -18.97
C LYS A 3 7.97 20.64 -18.32
N LEU A 4 7.06 20.05 -19.10
CA LEU A 4 6.17 18.98 -18.69
C LEU A 4 6.89 17.63 -18.53
N GLU A 5 7.76 17.25 -19.48
CA GLU A 5 8.55 16.01 -19.42
C GLU A 5 9.45 15.99 -18.18
N MET A 6 10.13 17.11 -17.90
CA MET A 6 11.00 17.25 -16.74
C MET A 6 10.23 17.07 -15.41
N ILE A 7 8.95 17.45 -15.36
CA ILE A 7 8.11 17.31 -14.17
C ILE A 7 7.64 15.86 -14.01
N GLU A 8 7.27 15.19 -15.10
CA GLU A 8 6.91 13.77 -15.06
C GLU A 8 8.10 12.93 -14.59
N ASP A 9 9.31 13.21 -15.07
CA ASP A 9 10.54 12.57 -14.61
C ASP A 9 10.82 12.85 -13.13
N THR A 10 10.64 14.10 -12.69
CA THR A 10 10.84 14.49 -11.29
C THR A 10 9.83 13.81 -10.37
N ALA A 11 8.55 13.77 -10.76
CA ALA A 11 7.51 13.08 -10.01
C ALA A 11 7.80 11.58 -9.93
N PHE A 12 8.22 10.96 -11.03
CA PHE A 12 8.63 9.56 -11.06
C PHE A 12 9.77 9.25 -10.08
N ILE A 13 10.82 10.08 -10.07
CA ILE A 13 11.95 9.95 -9.13
C ILE A 13 11.47 10.11 -7.69
N LEU A 14 10.60 11.09 -7.42
CA LEU A 14 10.04 11.29 -6.07
C LEU A 14 9.22 10.07 -5.63
N TYR A 15 8.43 9.45 -6.50
CA TYR A 15 7.70 8.22 -6.18
C TYR A 15 8.61 7.01 -5.91
N LEU A 16 9.79 6.96 -6.55
CA LEU A 16 10.78 5.91 -6.32
C LEU A 16 11.61 6.14 -5.04
N SER A 17 11.73 7.40 -4.61
CA SER A 17 12.59 7.82 -3.51
C SER A 17 12.36 7.07 -2.18
N PRO A 18 11.11 6.77 -1.75
CA PRO A 18 10.89 5.92 -0.57
C PRO A 18 11.64 4.60 -0.63
N LEU A 19 11.68 3.95 -1.80
CA LEU A 19 12.39 2.69 -1.99
C LEU A 19 13.90 2.88 -1.82
N LEU A 20 14.43 3.96 -2.40
CA LEU A 20 15.86 4.31 -2.31
C LEU A 20 16.25 4.66 -0.87
N ILE A 21 15.45 5.44 -0.16
CA ILE A 21 15.71 5.81 1.25
C ILE A 21 15.77 4.56 2.12
N ASN A 22 14.79 3.66 2.00
CA ASN A 22 14.76 2.42 2.76
C ASN A 22 15.94 1.50 2.40
N GLY A 23 16.24 1.35 1.11
CA GLY A 23 17.33 0.51 0.62
C GLY A 23 18.71 1.03 1.06
N LEU A 24 18.98 2.33 0.89
CA LEU A 24 20.24 2.94 1.31
C LEU A 24 20.42 2.86 2.83
N TYR A 25 19.35 3.04 3.61
CA TYR A 25 19.44 2.87 5.05
C TYR A 25 19.70 1.42 5.46
N ALA A 26 19.06 0.46 4.79
CA ALA A 26 19.34 -0.97 5.01
C ALA A 26 20.81 -1.29 4.73
N LEU A 27 21.38 -0.78 3.63
CA LEU A 27 22.80 -0.94 3.30
C LEU A 27 23.69 -0.28 4.36
N TYR A 28 23.35 0.91 4.84
CA TYR A 28 24.07 1.57 5.92
C TYR A 28 24.09 0.72 7.20
N LEU A 29 22.94 0.21 7.63
CA LEU A 29 22.85 -0.67 8.80
C LEU A 29 23.63 -1.98 8.61
N SER A 30 23.58 -2.56 7.41
CA SER A 30 24.26 -3.82 7.12
C SER A 30 25.79 -3.67 7.02
N PHE A 31 26.29 -2.64 6.36
CA PHE A 31 27.72 -2.50 6.05
C PHE A 31 28.47 -1.57 6.99
N ALA A 32 27.85 -0.48 7.45
CA ALA A 32 28.52 0.47 8.33
C ALA A 32 28.36 0.08 9.81
N GLN A 33 27.21 -0.47 10.19
CA GLN A 33 26.92 -0.89 11.57
C GLN A 33 27.10 -2.39 11.79
N ASN A 34 27.34 -3.18 10.73
CA ASN A 34 27.51 -4.64 10.78
C ASN A 34 26.42 -5.36 11.58
N LEU A 35 25.18 -4.87 11.48
CA LEU A 35 24.04 -5.47 12.17
C LEU A 35 23.66 -6.81 11.52
N PRO A 36 23.16 -7.78 12.31
CA PRO A 36 22.63 -9.01 11.75
C PRO A 36 21.39 -8.73 10.89
N PRO A 37 21.06 -9.59 9.91
CA PRO A 37 19.98 -9.33 8.95
C PRO A 37 18.61 -9.02 9.58
N SER A 38 18.25 -9.71 10.67
CA SER A 38 17.01 -9.45 11.43
C SER A 38 16.96 -8.02 11.97
N ASP A 39 18.07 -7.53 12.50
CA ASP A 39 18.15 -6.21 13.13
C ASP A 39 18.25 -5.12 12.08
N VAL A 40 18.83 -5.40 10.91
CA VAL A 40 18.75 -4.51 9.74
C VAL A 40 17.30 -4.35 9.30
N TYR A 41 16.56 -5.46 9.16
CA TYR A 41 15.15 -5.41 8.79
C TYR A 41 14.33 -4.60 9.80
N LEU A 42 14.44 -4.93 11.10
CA LEU A 42 13.71 -4.23 12.14
C LEU A 42 14.15 -2.77 12.26
N GLY A 43 15.44 -2.49 12.07
CA GLY A 43 15.99 -1.13 12.06
C GLY A 43 15.37 -0.27 10.97
N VAL A 44 15.16 -0.80 9.77
CA VAL A 44 14.44 -0.10 8.68
C VAL A 44 12.94 -0.03 9.00
N ALA A 45 12.33 -1.16 9.32
CA ALA A 45 10.89 -1.31 9.48
C ALA A 45 10.32 -0.63 10.74
N ASN A 46 11.16 -0.23 11.70
CA ASN A 46 10.76 0.51 12.90
C ASN A 46 11.38 1.93 12.99
N ASN A 47 11.99 2.45 11.93
CA ASN A 47 12.51 3.81 11.92
C ASN A 47 11.43 4.83 11.51
N ILE A 48 11.00 5.66 12.49
CA ILE A 48 9.93 6.65 12.28
C ILE A 48 10.37 7.79 11.35
N VAL A 49 11.65 8.15 11.38
CA VAL A 49 12.19 9.23 10.53
C VAL A 49 12.12 8.82 9.07
N ILE A 50 12.44 7.56 8.76
CA ILE A 50 12.39 7.01 7.40
C ILE A 50 10.95 6.90 6.90
N LEU A 51 10.04 6.46 7.77
CA LEU A 51 8.61 6.45 7.45
C LEU A 51 8.14 7.87 7.09
N LEU A 52 8.41 8.84 7.96
CA LEU A 52 7.97 10.23 7.76
C LEU A 52 8.59 10.85 6.50
N ALA A 53 9.88 10.61 6.25
CA ALA A 53 10.54 11.06 5.03
C ALA A 53 9.88 10.45 3.78
N SER A 54 9.60 9.15 3.79
CA SER A 54 8.93 8.45 2.70
C SER A 54 7.53 9.02 2.42
N VAL A 55 6.74 9.23 3.48
CA VAL A 55 5.40 9.83 3.39
C VAL A 55 5.47 11.25 2.82
N LEU A 56 6.38 12.07 3.36
CA LEU A 56 6.53 13.47 2.97
C LEU A 56 6.93 13.60 1.49
N VAL A 57 7.83 12.74 1.01
CA VAL A 57 8.26 12.74 -0.39
C VAL A 57 7.11 12.39 -1.32
N VAL A 58 6.29 11.39 -0.99
CA VAL A 58 5.10 11.02 -1.78
C VAL A 58 4.06 12.15 -1.79
N LEU A 59 3.86 12.83 -0.67
CA LEU A 59 2.96 13.99 -0.59
C LEU A 59 3.47 15.16 -1.45
N ILE A 60 4.78 15.43 -1.44
CA ILE A 60 5.38 16.46 -2.30
C ILE A 60 5.19 16.10 -3.78
N ALA A 61 5.48 14.85 -4.16
CA ALA A 61 5.29 14.38 -5.54
C ALA A 61 3.86 14.64 -6.03
N LEU A 62 2.89 14.25 -5.21
CA LEU A 62 1.48 14.43 -5.47
C LEU A 62 1.11 15.91 -5.66
N VAL A 63 1.54 16.78 -4.73
CA VAL A 63 1.21 18.20 -4.77
C VAL A 63 1.80 18.87 -6.01
N ILE A 64 3.05 18.56 -6.35
CA ILE A 64 3.73 19.10 -7.54
C ILE A 64 2.97 18.71 -8.80
N GLU A 65 2.65 17.42 -8.95
CA GLU A 65 2.01 16.90 -10.15
C GLU A 65 0.60 17.47 -10.35
N ILE A 66 -0.18 17.63 -9.28
CA ILE A 66 -1.53 18.22 -9.36
C ILE A 66 -1.46 19.74 -9.62
N ARG A 67 -0.56 20.47 -8.94
CA ARG A 67 -0.47 21.94 -9.05
C ARG A 67 -0.08 22.38 -10.45
N ILE A 68 0.89 21.69 -11.05
CA ILE A 68 1.46 22.11 -12.33
C ILE A 68 0.64 21.60 -13.52
N SER A 69 -0.12 20.52 -13.34
CA SER A 69 -0.99 20.01 -14.40
C SER A 69 -2.09 21.02 -14.79
N PRO A 70 -2.33 21.21 -16.11
CA PRO A 70 -3.47 21.96 -16.63
C PRO A 70 -4.81 21.48 -16.07
N LYS A 71 -5.77 22.38 -15.88
CA LYS A 71 -7.05 22.07 -15.18
C LYS A 71 -7.83 20.93 -15.85
N ASP A 72 -7.74 20.85 -17.16
CA ASP A 72 -8.33 19.86 -18.05
C ASP A 72 -7.74 18.45 -17.90
N THR A 73 -6.46 18.33 -17.49
CA THR A 73 -5.78 17.03 -17.31
C THR A 73 -5.63 16.60 -15.86
N ARG A 74 -5.97 17.47 -14.88
CA ARG A 74 -5.82 17.20 -13.44
C ARG A 74 -6.52 15.94 -12.97
N ILE A 75 -7.75 15.68 -13.41
CA ILE A 75 -8.50 14.49 -12.99
C ILE A 75 -7.77 13.22 -13.43
N LYS A 76 -7.33 13.18 -14.69
CA LYS A 76 -6.54 12.07 -15.24
C LYS A 76 -5.23 11.88 -14.46
N LYS A 77 -4.53 12.95 -14.12
CA LYS A 77 -3.30 12.88 -13.31
C LYS A 77 -3.53 12.41 -11.88
N ILE A 78 -4.66 12.74 -11.27
CA ILE A 78 -5.06 12.19 -9.98
C ILE A 78 -5.28 10.67 -10.10
N GLU A 79 -5.97 10.18 -11.14
CA GLU A 79 -6.16 8.74 -11.37
C GLU A 79 -4.84 7.99 -11.57
N GLU A 80 -3.92 8.56 -12.36
CA GLU A 80 -2.56 8.01 -12.55
C GLU A 80 -1.83 7.90 -11.20
N ASN A 81 -1.93 8.93 -10.35
CA ASN A 81 -1.31 8.94 -9.03
C ASN A 81 -1.92 7.95 -8.05
N VAL A 82 -3.23 7.79 -8.07
CA VAL A 82 -3.94 6.74 -7.31
C VAL A 82 -3.42 5.36 -7.71
N SER A 83 -3.28 5.11 -9.02
CA SER A 83 -2.73 3.84 -9.52
C SER A 83 -1.29 3.62 -9.06
N ARG A 84 -0.42 4.63 -9.19
CA ARG A 84 0.98 4.56 -8.74
C ARG A 84 1.10 4.30 -7.25
N MET A 85 0.29 4.95 -6.41
CA MET A 85 0.29 4.72 -4.96
C MET A 85 -0.12 3.29 -4.60
N ARG A 86 -1.11 2.71 -5.30
CA ARG A 86 -1.50 1.31 -5.11
C ARG A 86 -0.37 0.36 -5.50
N ILE A 87 0.26 0.58 -6.66
CA ILE A 87 1.40 -0.22 -7.12
C ILE A 87 2.53 -0.15 -6.10
N LEU A 88 2.89 1.04 -5.63
CA LEU A 88 3.90 1.23 -4.58
C LEU A 88 3.53 0.49 -3.30
N ALA A 89 2.28 0.58 -2.84
CA ALA A 89 1.85 -0.13 -1.64
C ALA A 89 2.04 -1.65 -1.77
N PHE A 90 1.60 -2.24 -2.88
CA PHE A 90 1.78 -3.68 -3.13
C PHE A 90 3.26 -4.05 -3.25
N LEU A 91 4.05 -3.21 -3.91
CA LEU A 91 5.49 -3.43 -4.06
C LEU A 91 6.17 -3.44 -2.68
N PHE A 92 5.86 -2.50 -1.80
CA PHE A 92 6.39 -2.47 -0.44
C PHE A 92 5.96 -3.67 0.41
N ILE A 93 4.71 -4.14 0.28
CA ILE A 93 4.24 -5.36 0.94
C ILE A 93 5.09 -6.57 0.49
N ILE A 94 5.23 -6.76 -0.82
CA ILE A 94 6.01 -7.86 -1.40
C ILE A 94 7.46 -7.77 -0.96
N LEU A 95 8.08 -6.58 -1.08
CA LEU A 95 9.48 -6.38 -0.72
C LEU A 95 9.72 -6.69 0.76
N SER A 96 8.81 -6.25 1.62
CA SER A 96 8.91 -6.54 3.05
C SER A 96 8.80 -8.03 3.34
N LEU A 97 7.85 -8.73 2.73
CA LEU A 97 7.72 -10.19 2.90
C LEU A 97 8.97 -10.93 2.41
N VAL A 98 9.54 -10.53 1.27
CA VAL A 98 10.79 -11.07 0.75
C VAL A 98 11.95 -10.77 1.71
N SER A 99 12.06 -9.55 2.23
CA SER A 99 13.11 -9.18 3.20
C SER A 99 13.03 -10.01 4.47
N VAL A 100 11.82 -10.23 5.01
CA VAL A 100 11.64 -11.08 6.19
C VAL A 100 12.02 -12.54 5.89
N PHE A 101 11.63 -13.05 4.73
CA PHE A 101 11.97 -14.41 4.35
C PHE A 101 13.49 -14.62 4.21
N VAL A 102 14.19 -13.67 3.59
CA VAL A 102 15.65 -13.70 3.46
C VAL A 102 16.35 -13.56 4.81
N THR A 103 15.89 -12.62 5.65
CA THR A 103 16.51 -12.33 6.96
C THR A 103 16.26 -13.43 7.99
N SER A 104 15.16 -14.18 7.85
CA SER A 104 14.90 -15.41 8.61
C SER A 104 15.82 -16.59 8.24
N GLY A 105 16.70 -16.42 7.24
CA GLY A 105 17.57 -17.49 6.75
C GLY A 105 16.81 -18.59 6.01
N TYR A 106 15.70 -18.25 5.35
CA TYR A 106 14.81 -19.22 4.69
C TYR A 106 14.22 -20.25 5.65
N SER A 107 13.94 -19.82 6.89
CA SER A 107 13.35 -20.69 7.90
C SER A 107 12.04 -21.31 7.40
N SER A 108 11.90 -22.62 7.58
CA SER A 108 10.64 -23.33 7.30
C SER A 108 9.55 -23.03 8.33
N ASP A 109 9.90 -22.36 9.43
CA ASP A 109 8.98 -21.93 10.46
C ASP A 109 8.27 -20.63 10.03
N ILE A 110 7.10 -20.81 9.43
CA ILE A 110 6.24 -19.74 8.92
C ILE A 110 5.80 -18.81 10.04
N PHE A 111 5.60 -19.31 11.26
CA PHE A 111 5.12 -18.48 12.38
C PHE A 111 6.20 -17.53 12.88
N LYS A 112 7.46 -18.00 13.00
CA LYS A 112 8.59 -17.11 13.35
C LYS A 112 8.85 -16.04 12.29
N THR A 113 8.73 -16.43 11.02
CA THR A 113 8.86 -15.50 9.89
C THR A 113 7.74 -14.47 9.95
N LEU A 114 6.51 -14.89 10.24
CA LEU A 114 5.38 -14.00 10.40
C LEU A 114 5.55 -13.06 11.60
N ASP A 115 6.02 -13.54 12.75
CA ASP A 115 6.29 -12.69 13.93
C ASP A 115 7.27 -11.57 13.59
N LEU A 116 8.37 -11.90 12.91
CA LEU A 116 9.36 -10.92 12.50
C LEU A 116 8.76 -9.86 11.57
N TYR A 117 7.89 -10.26 10.63
CA TYR A 117 7.16 -9.32 9.78
C TYR A 117 6.25 -8.38 10.58
N LEU A 118 5.51 -8.92 11.56
CA LEU A 118 4.59 -8.14 12.39
C LEU A 118 5.30 -7.20 13.35
N GLU A 119 6.51 -7.55 13.77
CA GLU A 119 7.37 -6.70 14.58
C GLU A 119 7.87 -5.47 13.80
N GLY A 120 7.94 -5.55 12.47
CA GLY A 120 8.24 -4.44 11.56
C GLY A 120 7.06 -3.48 11.36
N ARG A 121 6.76 -2.64 12.36
CA ARG A 121 5.54 -1.80 12.42
C ARG A 121 5.30 -0.97 11.15
N TYR A 122 6.34 -0.33 10.62
CA TYR A 122 6.22 0.58 9.48
C TYR A 122 6.25 -0.13 8.13
N ALA A 123 6.66 -1.40 8.08
CA ALA A 123 6.46 -2.23 6.90
C ALA A 123 4.97 -2.47 6.60
N ILE A 124 4.12 -2.41 7.63
CA ILE A 124 2.66 -2.53 7.50
C ILE A 124 2.03 -1.14 7.33
N LEU A 125 2.40 -0.19 8.19
CA LEU A 125 1.77 1.14 8.21
C LEU A 125 1.99 1.95 6.93
N TYR A 126 3.16 1.84 6.28
CA TYR A 126 3.45 2.63 5.08
C TYR A 126 2.60 2.22 3.86
N PRO A 127 2.52 0.93 3.47
CA PRO A 127 1.58 0.48 2.43
C PRO A 127 0.13 0.85 2.75
N LEU A 128 -0.28 0.72 4.01
CA LEU A 128 -1.62 1.09 4.47
C LEU A 128 -1.90 2.58 4.27
N PHE A 129 -0.94 3.44 4.60
CA PHE A 129 -1.02 4.87 4.36
C PHE A 129 -1.16 5.17 2.85
N LEU A 130 -0.35 4.53 2.00
CA LEU A 130 -0.45 4.71 0.54
C LEU A 130 -1.80 4.26 -0.01
N LEU A 131 -2.33 3.12 0.45
CA LEU A 131 -3.64 2.64 0.05
C LEU A 131 -4.75 3.58 0.51
N ALA A 132 -4.70 4.05 1.77
CA ALA A 132 -5.66 5.00 2.31
C ALA A 132 -5.61 6.34 1.56
N LEU A 133 -4.42 6.84 1.23
CA LEU A 133 -4.23 8.06 0.45
C LEU A 133 -4.77 7.87 -0.98
N SER A 134 -4.46 6.74 -1.63
CA SER A 134 -4.99 6.40 -2.95
C SER A 134 -6.51 6.32 -2.95
N PHE A 135 -7.10 5.87 -1.84
CA PHE A 135 -8.54 5.80 -1.67
C PHE A 135 -9.11 7.22 -1.59
N VAL A 136 -8.63 8.05 -0.66
CA VAL A 136 -9.08 9.44 -0.46
C VAL A 136 -8.97 10.29 -1.73
N LEU A 137 -7.94 10.06 -2.54
CA LEU A 137 -7.73 10.79 -3.79
C LEU A 137 -8.52 10.27 -4.98
N SER A 138 -9.09 9.06 -4.90
CA SER A 138 -9.79 8.48 -6.04
C SER A 138 -10.96 9.36 -6.47
N PRO A 139 -11.02 9.85 -7.72
CA PRO A 139 -12.12 10.73 -8.15
C PRO A 139 -13.49 10.04 -8.08
N SER A 140 -13.56 8.70 -8.03
CA SER A 140 -14.77 7.92 -7.75
C SER A 140 -15.48 8.33 -6.45
N ILE A 141 -14.72 8.85 -5.46
CA ILE A 141 -15.27 9.38 -4.20
C ILE A 141 -16.22 10.56 -4.44
N THR A 142 -16.06 11.35 -5.50
CA THR A 142 -16.99 12.45 -5.79
C THR A 142 -18.39 11.98 -6.21
N HIS A 143 -18.58 10.67 -6.43
CA HIS A 143 -19.89 10.02 -6.58
C HIS A 143 -20.35 9.29 -5.30
N PHE A 144 -20.13 9.88 -4.13
CA PHE A 144 -20.64 9.41 -2.82
C PHE A 144 -22.19 9.27 -2.71
N PHE A 145 -22.97 9.52 -3.77
CA PHE A 145 -24.43 9.50 -3.74
C PHE A 145 -25.10 8.24 -4.30
N LYS A 146 -24.34 7.19 -4.67
CA LYS A 146 -24.93 5.89 -5.07
C LYS A 146 -24.52 4.78 -4.11
N PHE A 147 -25.52 4.23 -3.42
CA PHE A 147 -25.37 3.14 -2.43
C PHE A 147 -24.65 1.90 -3.02
N SER A 148 -24.80 1.64 -4.33
CA SER A 148 -24.11 0.54 -5.02
C SER A 148 -22.60 0.76 -5.12
N LEU A 149 -22.15 2.00 -5.31
CA LEU A 149 -20.74 2.35 -5.49
C LEU A 149 -19.99 2.21 -4.15
N ILE A 150 -20.63 2.61 -3.05
CA ILE A 150 -20.10 2.42 -1.69
C ILE A 150 -19.95 0.93 -1.36
N ILE A 151 -20.97 0.12 -1.63
CA ILE A 151 -20.91 -1.31 -1.31
C ILE A 151 -19.88 -2.02 -2.17
N PHE A 152 -19.80 -1.74 -3.47
CA PHE A 152 -19.02 -2.56 -4.40
C PHE A 152 -17.61 -2.04 -4.70
N GLU A 153 -17.31 -0.76 -4.45
CA GLU A 153 -15.96 -0.22 -4.59
C GLU A 153 -15.32 0.08 -3.22
N ILE A 154 -16.04 0.75 -2.32
CA ILE A 154 -15.43 1.31 -1.10
C ILE A 154 -15.26 0.25 -0.01
N ILE A 155 -16.35 -0.40 0.39
CA ILE A 155 -16.34 -1.43 1.45
C ILE A 155 -15.30 -2.54 1.17
N PRO A 156 -15.20 -3.11 -0.04
CA PRO A 156 -14.20 -4.14 -0.31
C PRO A 156 -12.76 -3.65 -0.17
N ILE A 157 -12.46 -2.44 -0.65
CA ILE A 157 -11.12 -1.84 -0.49
C ILE A 157 -10.82 -1.63 1.01
N VAL A 158 -11.77 -1.11 1.77
CA VAL A 158 -11.62 -0.91 3.22
C VAL A 158 -11.41 -2.25 3.93
N LEU A 159 -12.16 -3.30 3.59
CA LEU A 159 -11.98 -4.64 4.15
C LEU A 159 -10.59 -5.21 3.84
N MET A 160 -10.12 -5.08 2.60
CA MET A 160 -8.79 -5.52 2.20
C MET A 160 -7.68 -4.78 2.94
N ILE A 161 -7.83 -3.48 3.16
CA ILE A 161 -6.89 -2.65 3.93
C ILE A 161 -6.98 -2.95 5.44
N ALA A 162 -8.17 -3.19 5.96
CA ALA A 162 -8.41 -3.49 7.36
C ALA A 162 -7.86 -4.87 7.76
N SER A 163 -7.78 -5.82 6.84
CA SER A 163 -7.24 -7.16 7.10
C SER A 163 -5.81 -7.19 7.67
N PRO A 164 -4.78 -6.60 7.01
CA PRO A 164 -3.43 -6.57 7.58
C PRO A 164 -3.37 -5.77 8.90
N LEU A 165 -4.24 -4.77 9.07
CA LEU A 165 -4.33 -3.99 10.30
C LEU A 165 -4.91 -4.82 11.46
N LEU A 166 -5.98 -5.58 11.20
CA LEU A 166 -6.58 -6.53 12.14
C LEU A 166 -5.57 -7.59 12.54
N LEU A 167 -4.81 -8.12 11.57
CA LEU A 167 -3.77 -9.11 11.83
C LEU A 167 -2.75 -8.57 12.83
N TYR A 168 -2.23 -7.36 12.59
CA TYR A 168 -1.29 -6.70 13.49
C TYR A 168 -1.88 -6.40 14.87
N ILE A 169 -3.11 -5.88 14.95
CA ILE A 169 -3.77 -5.53 16.23
C ILE A 169 -4.04 -6.79 17.05
N LEU A 170 -4.63 -7.82 16.45
CA LEU A 170 -4.98 -9.06 17.14
C LEU A 170 -3.72 -9.81 17.62
N TRP A 171 -2.65 -9.80 16.82
CA TRP A 171 -1.34 -10.31 17.25
C TRP A 171 -0.79 -9.54 18.45
N ARG A 172 -0.84 -8.20 18.42
CA ARG A 172 -0.36 -7.36 19.54
C ARG A 172 -1.19 -7.56 20.82
N MET A 173 -2.45 -7.96 20.69
CA MET A 173 -3.30 -8.32 21.85
C MET A 173 -2.93 -9.67 22.47
N GLY A 174 -1.97 -10.41 21.91
CA GLY A 174 -1.53 -11.71 22.43
C GLY A 174 -2.52 -12.84 22.14
N LEU A 175 -3.39 -12.70 21.14
CA LEU A 175 -4.32 -13.75 20.74
C LEU A 175 -3.58 -14.90 20.03
N SER A 176 -4.16 -16.10 20.03
CA SER A 176 -3.54 -17.26 19.38
C SER A 176 -3.41 -17.08 17.88
N TYR A 177 -2.30 -17.55 17.30
CA TYR A 177 -2.01 -17.43 15.86
C TYR A 177 -3.15 -17.91 14.97
N SER A 178 -3.81 -19.02 15.33
CA SER A 178 -4.96 -19.55 14.60
C SER A 178 -6.10 -18.55 14.53
N VAL A 179 -6.42 -17.87 15.63
CA VAL A 179 -7.51 -16.88 15.69
C VAL A 179 -7.13 -15.62 14.91
N VAL A 180 -5.91 -15.11 15.11
CA VAL A 180 -5.40 -13.92 14.42
C VAL A 180 -5.45 -14.11 12.91
N PHE A 181 -4.89 -15.22 12.42
CA PHE A 181 -4.82 -15.49 10.99
C PHE A 181 -6.19 -15.72 10.38
N PHE A 182 -7.05 -16.50 11.05
CA PHE A 182 -8.37 -16.87 10.50
C PHE A 182 -9.30 -15.65 10.39
N ILE A 183 -9.31 -14.77 11.40
CA ILE A 183 -10.13 -13.55 11.36
C ILE A 183 -9.66 -12.62 10.25
N SER A 184 -8.35 -12.35 10.17
CA SER A 184 -7.80 -11.44 9.16
C SER A 184 -7.97 -11.98 7.74
N LEU A 185 -7.82 -13.30 7.57
CA LEU A 185 -8.04 -13.97 6.29
C LEU A 185 -9.52 -13.90 5.87
N LEU A 186 -10.45 -14.16 6.79
CA LEU A 186 -11.89 -14.04 6.49
C LEU A 186 -12.28 -12.64 6.04
N VAL A 187 -11.77 -11.61 6.72
CA VAL A 187 -12.01 -10.21 6.35
C VAL A 187 -11.43 -9.89 4.97
N PHE A 188 -10.23 -10.39 4.66
CA PHE A 188 -9.64 -10.24 3.33
C PHE A 188 -10.46 -10.93 2.24
N ILE A 189 -10.85 -12.19 2.46
CA ILE A 189 -11.67 -12.98 1.53
C ILE A 189 -13.02 -12.30 1.31
N ALA A 190 -13.66 -11.79 2.37
CA ALA A 190 -14.90 -11.03 2.24
C ALA A 190 -14.72 -9.79 1.37
N GLY A 191 -13.62 -9.03 1.57
CA GLY A 191 -13.26 -7.89 0.71
C GLY A 191 -13.06 -8.29 -0.75
N VAL A 192 -12.28 -9.33 -1.03
CA VAL A 192 -12.08 -9.85 -2.39
C VAL A 192 -13.39 -10.29 -3.03
N ALA A 193 -14.21 -11.06 -2.30
CA ALA A 193 -15.46 -11.59 -2.81
C ALA A 193 -16.45 -10.46 -3.16
N LEU A 194 -16.55 -9.45 -2.30
CA LEU A 194 -17.40 -8.28 -2.56
C LEU A 194 -16.91 -7.48 -3.77
N PHE A 195 -15.59 -7.29 -3.90
CA PHE A 195 -14.97 -6.60 -5.03
C PHE A 195 -15.29 -7.31 -6.35
N LEU A 196 -15.07 -8.63 -6.42
CA LEU A 196 -15.35 -9.44 -7.61
C LEU A 196 -16.84 -9.48 -7.96
N TYR A 197 -17.70 -9.55 -6.96
CA TYR A 197 -19.14 -9.50 -7.17
C TYR A 197 -19.57 -8.15 -7.75
N GLY A 198 -19.04 -7.06 -7.21
CA GLY A 198 -19.23 -5.70 -7.72
C GLY A 198 -18.88 -5.53 -9.19
N SER A 199 -17.68 -5.99 -9.58
CA SER A 199 -17.22 -5.93 -10.98
C SER A 199 -18.12 -6.73 -11.93
N ARG A 200 -18.72 -7.84 -11.48
CA ARG A 200 -19.68 -8.63 -12.28
C ARG A 200 -21.02 -7.93 -12.46
N VAL A 201 -21.52 -7.24 -11.44
CA VAL A 201 -22.81 -6.56 -11.48
C VAL A 201 -22.75 -5.35 -12.42
N GLU A 202 -21.69 -4.55 -12.37
CA GLU A 202 -21.51 -3.43 -13.31
C GLU A 202 -21.27 -3.88 -14.76
N GLY A 203 -20.58 -5.00 -14.97
CA GLY A 203 -20.39 -5.58 -16.31
C GLY A 203 -21.70 -6.04 -16.98
N LYS A 204 -22.68 -6.51 -16.21
CA LYS A 204 -24.02 -6.88 -16.72
C LYS A 204 -24.92 -5.66 -17.00
N SER A 205 -24.74 -4.56 -16.26
CA SER A 205 -25.49 -3.32 -16.48
C SER A 205 -25.14 -2.65 -17.81
N LYS A 206 -23.86 -2.64 -18.21
CA LYS A 206 -23.41 -2.01 -19.46
C LYS A 206 -23.82 -2.77 -20.73
N THR A 207 -23.97 -4.09 -20.65
CA THR A 207 -24.38 -4.93 -21.80
C THR A 207 -25.90 -4.89 -22.05
N ALA A 208 -26.69 -4.64 -21.01
CA ALA A 208 -28.14 -4.44 -21.14
C ALA A 208 -28.52 -3.08 -21.77
N SER A 209 -27.71 -2.03 -21.61
CA SER A 209 -27.99 -0.69 -22.17
C SER A 209 -27.57 -0.49 -23.63
N THR A 210 -26.79 -1.42 -24.20
CA THR A 210 -26.39 -1.39 -25.63
C THR A 210 -27.27 -2.26 -26.52
N SER A 211 -28.28 -2.92 -25.95
CA SER A 211 -29.20 -3.83 -26.66
C SER A 211 -30.65 -3.34 -26.70
N SER A 212 -30.88 -2.06 -26.32
CA SER A 212 -32.19 -1.39 -26.39
C SER A 212 -32.19 -0.26 -27.41
#